data_AF-A0AAJ7E172-F1
#
_entry.id   AF-A0AAJ7E172-F1
#
_cell.length_a   1.000
_cell.length_b   1.000
_cell.length_c   1.000
_cell.angle_alpha   90.00
_cell.angle_beta   90.00
_cell.angle_gamma   90.00
#
_symmetry.space_group_name_H-M   'P 1'
#
loop_
_entity.id
_entity.type
_entity.pdbx_description
1 polymer ?
#
loop_
_entity_poly.entity_id
_entity_poly.type
_entity_poly.pdbx_seq_one_letter_code
_entity_poly.pdbx_strand_id
1 'polypeptide(L)'
;PSILFLDEPTTGQDAYTANILINQLQLFATHGRIVLCTIHQPSSITFSSFDKIILVANGRIAFSGTSKQAVTFFSGLGYLCPHTYNVADFLVTTLVTSSTLEYHSGKPAERICDAFLVTDECKEIDLILQLELYMSESNKSVSY
;
A
#
# COMPACT_ATOMS: atom_id res chain seq x y z
N PRO A 1 -18.67 -14.00 0.11
CA PRO A 1 -18.61 -12.60 -0.41
C PRO A 1 -17.54 -12.52 -1.50
N SER A 2 -17.70 -11.68 -2.52
CA SER A 2 -16.68 -11.51 -3.58
C SER A 2 -15.52 -10.61 -3.16
N ILE A 3 -15.79 -9.70 -2.23
CA ILE A 3 -14.82 -8.77 -1.65
C ILE A 3 -14.94 -8.86 -0.12
N LEU A 4 -13.80 -8.94 0.55
CA LEU A 4 -13.68 -8.94 2.01
C LEU A 4 -12.86 -7.72 2.45
N PHE A 5 -13.42 -6.93 3.35
CA PHE A 5 -12.76 -5.77 3.95
C PHE A 5 -12.44 -6.08 5.42
N LEU A 6 -11.20 -5.83 5.84
CA LEU A 6 -10.76 -6.07 7.21
C LEU A 6 -9.98 -4.86 7.71
N ASP A 7 -10.39 -4.34 8.86
CA ASP A 7 -9.64 -3.27 9.53
C ASP A 7 -8.72 -3.90 10.58
N GLU A 8 -7.41 -3.72 10.39
CA GLU A 8 -6.35 -4.18 11.29
C GLU A 8 -6.50 -5.63 11.82
N PRO A 9 -6.65 -6.65 10.93
CA PRO A 9 -6.99 -8.00 11.35
C PRO A 9 -5.92 -8.67 12.23
N THR A 10 -4.69 -8.17 12.21
CA THR A 10 -3.55 -8.70 12.99
C THR A 10 -3.33 -7.98 14.31
N THR A 11 -4.06 -6.90 14.61
CA THR A 11 -3.85 -6.11 15.82
C THR A 11 -4.25 -6.91 17.07
N GLY A 12 -3.39 -6.88 18.09
CA GLY A 12 -3.60 -7.62 19.35
C GLY A 12 -3.36 -9.13 19.27
N GLN A 13 -2.91 -9.64 18.12
CA GLN A 13 -2.49 -11.03 17.96
C GLN A 13 -0.98 -11.18 18.16
N ASP A 14 -0.55 -12.35 18.63
CA ASP A 14 0.86 -12.72 18.58
C ASP A 14 1.31 -13.00 17.14
N ALA A 15 2.62 -12.98 16.91
CA ALA A 15 3.19 -13.13 15.57
C ALA A 15 2.81 -14.46 14.89
N TYR A 16 2.62 -15.55 15.64
CA TYR A 16 2.26 -16.84 15.07
C TYR A 16 0.79 -16.83 14.62
N THR A 17 -0.12 -16.38 15.49
CA THR A 17 -1.55 -16.28 15.16
C THR A 17 -1.81 -15.30 14.02
N ALA A 18 -1.13 -14.16 14.00
CA ALA A 18 -1.20 -13.19 12.90
C ALA A 18 -0.78 -13.83 11.56
N ASN A 19 0.30 -14.61 11.54
CA ASN A 19 0.74 -15.29 10.32
C ASN A 19 -0.27 -16.35 9.84
N ILE A 20 -0.88 -17.12 10.75
CA ILE A 20 -1.95 -18.06 10.37
C ILE A 20 -3.10 -17.30 9.73
N LEU A 21 -3.54 -16.19 10.32
CA LEU A 21 -4.63 -15.39 9.79
C LEU A 21 -4.32 -14.89 8.38
N ILE A 22 -3.13 -14.33 8.17
CA ILE A 22 -2.69 -13.86 6.84
C ILE A 22 -2.69 -15.00 5.82
N ASN A 23 -2.19 -16.18 6.18
CA ASN A 23 -2.21 -17.34 5.29
C ASN A 23 -3.64 -17.77 4.91
N GLN A 24 -4.59 -17.70 5.86
CA GLN A 24 -6.00 -17.98 5.57
C GLN A 24 -6.62 -16.94 4.63
N LEU A 25 -6.26 -15.66 4.81
CA LEU A 25 -6.71 -14.58 3.92
C LEU A 25 -6.15 -14.73 2.50
N GLN A 26 -4.89 -15.13 2.37
CA GLN A 26 -4.29 -15.46 1.08
C GLN A 26 -5.03 -16.63 0.42
N LEU A 27 -5.27 -17.73 1.16
CA LEU A 27 -6.03 -18.86 0.64
C LEU A 27 -7.45 -18.44 0.23
N PHE A 28 -8.09 -17.55 0.98
CA PHE A 28 -9.39 -17.01 0.60
C PHE A 28 -9.30 -16.24 -0.73
N ALA A 29 -8.27 -15.42 -0.91
CA ALA A 29 -8.04 -14.67 -2.14
C ALA A 29 -7.80 -15.58 -3.36
N THR A 30 -7.07 -16.70 -3.20
CA THR A 30 -6.81 -17.64 -4.31
C THR A 30 -8.07 -18.28 -4.89
N HIS A 31 -9.21 -18.24 -4.18
CA HIS A 31 -10.50 -18.72 -4.67
C HIS A 31 -11.27 -17.66 -5.48
N GLY A 32 -10.55 -16.75 -6.16
CA GLY A 32 -11.14 -15.68 -6.99
C GLY A 32 -11.87 -14.62 -6.17
N ARG A 33 -11.39 -14.36 -4.94
CA ARG A 33 -11.96 -13.36 -4.04
C ARG A 33 -10.96 -12.23 -3.83
N ILE A 34 -11.46 -11.02 -3.57
CA ILE A 34 -10.62 -9.87 -3.23
C ILE A 34 -10.60 -9.73 -1.70
N VAL A 35 -9.40 -9.59 -1.13
CA VAL A 35 -9.21 -9.23 0.28
C VAL A 35 -8.52 -7.87 0.31
N LEU A 36 -9.15 -6.90 0.97
CA LEU A 36 -8.56 -5.61 1.26
C LEU A 36 -8.44 -5.48 2.79
N CYS A 37 -7.24 -5.20 3.28
CA CYS A 37 -7.04 -4.96 4.69
C CYS A 37 -6.04 -3.84 4.97
N THR A 38 -6.23 -3.20 6.13
CA THR A 38 -5.24 -2.30 6.74
C THR A 38 -4.35 -3.12 7.67
N ILE A 39 -3.04 -2.86 7.68
CA ILE A 39 -2.12 -3.52 8.61
C ILE A 39 -1.33 -2.44 9.34
N HIS A 40 -1.51 -2.40 10.66
CA HIS A 40 -0.70 -1.57 11.54
C HIS A 40 0.63 -2.29 11.83
N GLN A 41 1.74 -1.78 11.27
CA GLN A 41 3.09 -2.33 11.43
C GLN A 41 3.27 -3.80 11.00
N PRO A 42 3.25 -4.07 9.68
CA PRO A 42 3.43 -5.43 9.17
C PRO A 42 4.83 -5.99 9.46
N SER A 43 4.88 -7.25 9.87
CA SER A 43 6.14 -8.00 9.86
C SER A 43 6.68 -8.14 8.42
N SER A 44 7.99 -8.32 8.26
CA SER A 44 8.59 -8.53 6.92
C SER A 44 7.96 -9.71 6.16
N ILE A 45 7.52 -10.75 6.88
CA ILE A 45 6.86 -11.94 6.30
C ILE A 45 5.49 -11.51 5.76
N THR A 46 4.66 -10.91 6.63
CA THR A 46 3.33 -10.40 6.27
C THR A 46 3.39 -9.42 5.11
N PHE A 47 4.37 -8.51 5.10
CA PHE A 47 4.55 -7.54 4.03
C PHE A 47 4.88 -8.18 2.68
N SER A 48 5.70 -9.25 2.69
CA SER A 48 6.07 -9.99 1.48
C SER A 48 4.96 -10.90 0.95
N SER A 49 3.96 -11.19 1.79
CA SER A 49 2.81 -12.03 1.48
C SER A 49 1.72 -11.33 0.65
N PHE A 50 1.71 -10.00 0.56
CA PHE A 50 0.69 -9.28 -0.20
C PHE A 50 1.01 -9.21 -1.69
N ASP A 51 0.00 -9.50 -2.52
CA ASP A 51 0.09 -9.35 -3.98
C ASP A 51 0.28 -7.89 -4.39
N LYS A 52 -0.42 -6.98 -3.69
CA LYS A 52 -0.36 -5.54 -3.89
C LYS A 52 -0.44 -4.82 -2.55
N ILE A 53 0.37 -3.79 -2.39
CA ILE A 53 0.39 -2.90 -1.25
C ILE A 53 0.05 -1.48 -1.71
N ILE A 54 -0.58 -0.73 -0.80
CA ILE A 54 -0.82 0.71 -0.95
C ILE A 54 -0.22 1.38 0.27
N LEU A 55 0.76 2.25 0.05
CA LEU A 55 1.34 3.06 1.12
C LEU A 55 0.65 4.42 1.11
N VAL A 56 0.19 4.86 2.27
CA VAL A 56 -0.52 6.12 2.44
C VAL A 56 0.21 6.97 3.47
N ALA A 57 0.43 8.24 3.14
CA ALA A 57 1.03 9.21 4.04
C ALA A 57 0.29 10.55 3.92
N ASN A 58 -0.10 11.14 5.06
CA ASN A 58 -0.80 12.43 5.13
C ASN A 58 -2.04 12.49 4.20
N GLY A 59 -2.82 11.41 4.13
CA GLY A 59 -4.01 11.31 3.28
C GLY A 59 -3.74 11.18 1.78
N ARG A 60 -2.47 11.04 1.37
CA ARG A 60 -2.06 10.89 -0.03
C ARG A 60 -1.47 9.50 -0.25
N ILE A 61 -1.62 8.98 -1.47
CA ILE A 61 -0.97 7.73 -1.87
C ILE A 61 0.51 8.03 -2.12
N ALA A 62 1.36 7.37 -1.34
CA ALA A 62 2.82 7.43 -1.49
C ALA A 62 3.33 6.37 -2.47
N PHE A 63 2.61 5.25 -2.60
CA PHE A 63 2.94 4.16 -3.51
C PHE A 63 1.77 3.19 -3.69
N SER A 64 1.65 2.57 -4.86
CA SER A 64 0.74 1.45 -5.12
C SER A 64 1.40 0.44 -6.05
N GLY A 65 1.48 -0.83 -5.64
CA GLY A 65 2.14 -1.88 -6.43
C GLY A 65 2.60 -3.05 -5.58
N THR A 66 3.50 -3.87 -6.09
CA THR A 66 4.10 -4.99 -5.33
C THR A 66 5.12 -4.49 -4.29
N SER A 67 5.41 -5.31 -3.28
CA SER A 67 6.47 -5.04 -2.30
C SER A 67 7.84 -4.78 -2.95
N LYS A 68 8.18 -5.54 -4.01
CA LYS A 68 9.43 -5.37 -4.76
C LYS A 68 9.48 -4.06 -5.55
N GLN A 69 8.36 -3.66 -6.16
CA GLN A 69 8.27 -2.37 -6.84
C GLN A 69 8.41 -1.22 -5.84
N ALA A 70 7.87 -1.33 -4.63
CA ALA A 70 8.04 -0.31 -3.60
C ALA A 70 9.52 -0.09 -3.26
N VAL A 71 10.28 -1.17 -3.05
CA VAL A 71 11.74 -1.08 -2.81
C VAL A 71 12.47 -0.42 -3.98
N THR A 72 12.08 -0.74 -5.21
CA THR A 72 12.68 -0.17 -6.43
C THR A 72 12.35 1.32 -6.56
N PHE A 73 11.10 1.71 -6.28
CA PHE A 73 10.64 3.09 -6.31
C PHE A 73 11.36 3.95 -5.26
N PHE A 74 11.40 3.49 -4.01
CA PHE A 74 12.06 4.22 -2.91
C PHE A 74 13.58 4.34 -3.14
N SER A 75 14.22 3.28 -3.64
CA SER A 75 15.65 3.34 -3.97
C SER A 75 15.95 4.31 -5.12
N GLY A 76 15.07 4.41 -6.13
CA GLY A 76 15.15 5.41 -7.20
C GLY A 76 15.03 6.86 -6.71
N LEU A 77 14.41 7.08 -5.56
CA LEU A 77 14.33 8.38 -4.88
C LEU A 77 15.48 8.65 -3.89
N GLY A 78 16.44 7.71 -3.79
CA GLY A 78 17.58 7.82 -2.87
C GLY A 78 17.36 7.20 -1.48
N TYR A 79 16.21 6.56 -1.24
CA TYR A 79 15.91 5.86 0.02
C TYR A 79 16.30 4.38 -0.09
N LEU A 80 17.55 4.08 0.28
CA LEU A 80 18.08 2.71 0.24
C LEU A 80 17.79 1.98 1.55
N CYS A 81 17.05 0.87 1.47
CA CYS A 81 16.81 -0.01 2.60
C CYS A 81 18.09 -0.81 2.93
N PRO A 82 18.64 -0.73 4.16
CA PRO A 82 19.73 -1.59 4.58
C PRO A 82 19.33 -3.06 4.56
N HIS A 83 20.26 -3.96 4.21
CA HIS A 83 19.99 -5.41 4.10
C HIS A 83 19.53 -6.08 5.39
N THR A 84 19.89 -5.51 6.55
CA THR A 84 19.54 -6.05 7.87
C THR A 84 18.23 -5.47 8.42
N TYR A 85 17.58 -4.56 7.67
CA TYR A 85 16.40 -3.85 8.13
C TYR A 85 15.14 -4.47 7.54
N ASN A 86 14.05 -4.50 8.32
CA ASN A 86 12.76 -4.92 7.81
C ASN A 86 12.29 -3.90 6.77
N VAL A 87 12.08 -4.35 5.53
CA VAL A 87 11.66 -3.49 4.41
C VAL A 87 10.35 -2.76 4.73
N ALA A 88 9.40 -3.44 5.38
CA ALA A 88 8.12 -2.84 5.71
C ALA A 88 8.29 -1.68 6.70
N ASP A 89 9.08 -1.91 7.75
CA ASP A 89 9.41 -0.87 8.73
C ASP A 89 10.20 0.28 8.10
N PHE A 90 11.12 -0.02 7.17
CA PHE A 90 11.87 1.01 6.46
C PHE A 90 10.96 1.95 5.66
N LEU A 91 10.06 1.37 4.86
CA LEU A 91 9.15 2.13 4.01
C LEU A 91 8.20 2.98 4.85
N VAL A 92 7.59 2.40 5.89
CA VAL A 92 6.69 3.13 6.79
C VAL A 92 7.45 4.21 7.56
N THR A 93 8.61 3.90 8.13
CA THR A 93 9.42 4.88 8.87
C THR A 93 9.83 6.04 7.96
N THR A 94 10.27 5.77 6.73
CA THR A 94 10.61 6.82 5.76
C THR A 94 9.44 7.78 5.50
N LEU A 95 8.20 7.26 5.50
CA LEU A 95 6.99 8.07 5.36
C LEU A 95 6.56 8.78 6.65
N VAL A 96 6.95 8.28 7.83
CA VAL A 96 6.59 8.86 9.14
C VAL A 96 7.62 9.87 9.64
N THR A 97 8.92 9.70 9.34
CA THR A 97 10.05 10.51 9.86
C THR A 97 9.98 12.01 9.50
N SER A 98 8.93 12.47 8.82
CA SER A 98 8.52 13.88 8.75
C SER A 98 8.37 14.63 10.09
N SER A 99 8.49 13.98 11.26
CA SER A 99 8.35 14.64 12.56
C SER A 99 9.58 14.64 13.48
N THR A 100 10.64 13.85 13.25
CA THR A 100 11.65 13.63 14.32
C THR A 100 13.14 13.52 13.95
N LEU A 101 13.56 13.45 12.68
CA LEU A 101 15.01 13.36 12.37
C LEU A 101 15.48 14.40 11.34
N GLU A 102 16.22 15.39 11.84
CA GLU A 102 16.73 16.59 11.17
C GLU A 102 17.88 16.36 10.17
N TYR A 103 18.06 15.17 9.59
CA TYR A 103 19.23 14.90 8.73
C TYR A 103 19.02 15.24 7.25
N HIS A 104 17.77 15.46 6.82
CA HIS A 104 17.45 15.99 5.49
C HIS A 104 16.38 17.08 5.64
N SER A 105 16.68 18.32 5.24
CA SER A 105 15.79 19.51 5.35
C SER A 105 14.53 19.48 4.45
N GLY A 106 13.98 18.30 4.16
CA GLY A 106 12.82 18.13 3.29
C GLY A 106 11.77 17.25 3.96
N LYS A 107 10.51 17.49 3.63
CA LYS A 107 9.37 16.66 4.03
C LYS A 107 9.35 15.39 3.16
N PRO A 108 9.87 14.23 3.63
CA PRO A 108 10.11 13.07 2.76
C PRO A 108 8.81 12.49 2.22
N ALA A 109 7.79 12.40 3.06
CA ALA A 109 6.45 11.96 2.68
C ALA A 109 5.85 12.78 1.53
N GLU A 110 5.93 14.12 1.59
CA GLU A 110 5.42 14.98 0.52
C GLU A 110 6.16 14.72 -0.79
N ARG A 111 7.50 14.64 -0.75
CA ARG A 111 8.32 14.36 -1.94
C ARG A 111 8.03 13.00 -2.56
N ILE A 112 7.85 11.97 -1.73
CA ILE A 112 7.55 10.61 -2.21
C ILE A 112 6.14 10.57 -2.83
N CYS A 113 5.15 11.18 -2.19
CA CYS A 113 3.81 11.31 -2.75
C CYS A 113 3.81 12.09 -4.07
N ASP A 114 4.54 13.21 -4.16
CA ASP A 114 4.65 14.00 -5.39
C ASP A 114 5.35 13.22 -6.50
N ALA A 115 6.40 12.47 -6.16
CA ALA A 115 7.09 11.59 -7.11
C ALA A 115 6.18 10.46 -7.60
N PHE A 116 5.31 9.92 -6.74
CA PHE A 116 4.37 8.87 -7.13
C PHE A 116 3.31 9.39 -8.11
N LEU A 117 2.82 10.62 -7.93
CA LEU A 117 1.79 11.20 -8.81
C LEU A 117 2.19 11.28 -10.29
N VAL A 118 3.49 11.36 -10.59
CA VAL A 118 3.99 11.48 -11.96
C VAL A 118 4.38 10.14 -12.59
N THR A 119 4.31 9.03 -11.84
CA THR A 119 4.61 7.70 -12.38
C THR A 119 3.51 7.22 -13.30
N ASP A 120 3.88 6.32 -14.22
CA ASP A 120 2.90 5.77 -15.17
C ASP A 120 1.89 4.87 -14.46
N GLU A 121 2.27 4.20 -13.38
CA GLU A 121 1.36 3.41 -12.54
C GLU A 121 0.27 4.29 -11.92
N CYS A 122 0.60 5.48 -11.42
CA CYS A 122 -0.39 6.39 -10.86
C CYS A 122 -1.34 6.93 -11.94
N LYS A 123 -0.81 7.26 -13.13
CA LYS A 123 -1.63 7.72 -14.27
C LYS A 123 -2.56 6.64 -14.78
N GLU A 124 -2.12 5.39 -14.83
CA GLU A 124 -2.93 4.25 -15.24
C GLU A 124 -4.09 4.02 -14.26
N ILE A 125 -3.81 4.07 -12.95
CA ILE A 125 -4.84 3.99 -11.91
C ILE A 125 -5.85 5.14 -12.06
N ASP A 126 -5.38 6.38 -12.23
CA ASP A 126 -6.25 7.55 -12.39
C ASP A 126 -7.14 7.45 -13.63
N LEU A 127 -6.59 6.98 -14.76
CA LEU A 127 -7.35 6.76 -15.98
C LEU A 127 -8.45 5.70 -15.79
N ILE A 128 -8.14 4.58 -15.13
CA ILE A 128 -9.13 3.53 -14.85
C ILE A 128 -10.26 4.08 -13.98
N LEU A 129 -9.92 4.82 -12.92
CA LEU A 129 -10.91 5.42 -12.02
C LEU A 129 -11.80 6.43 -12.76
N GLN A 130 -11.22 7.28 -13.61
CA GLN A 130 -11.99 8.23 -14.42
C GLN A 130 -12.96 7.52 -15.37
N LEU A 131 -12.51 6.43 -16.02
CA LEU A 131 -13.37 5.63 -16.89
C LEU A 131 -14.52 4.97 -16.13
N GLU A 132 -14.24 4.36 -14.97
CA GLU A 132 -15.28 3.75 -14.13
C GLU A 132 -16.31 4.78 -13.64
N LEU A 133 -15.85 5.95 -13.22
CA LEU A 133 -16.72 7.06 -12.81
C LEU A 133 -17.62 7.51 -13.97
N TYR A 134 -17.05 7.74 -15.15
CA TYR A 134 -17.79 8.13 -16.35
C TYR A 134 -18.86 7.09 -16.74
N MET A 135 -18.51 5.80 -16.70
CA MET A 135 -19.46 4.71 -16.99
C MET A 135 -20.58 4.66 -15.94
N SER A 136 -20.27 4.93 -14.67
CA SER A 136 -21.28 4.96 -13.60
C SER A 136 -22.29 6.11 -13.75
N GLU A 137 -21.84 7.28 -14.22
CA GLU A 137 -22.70 8.44 -14.50
C GLU A 137 -23.56 8.22 -15.75
N SER A 138 -23.00 7.58 -16.77
CA SER A 138 -23.72 7.21 -18.00
C SER A 138 -24.82 6.17 -17.75
N ASN A 139 -24.59 5.18 -16.87
CA ASN A 139 -25.62 4.20 -16.53
C ASN A 139 -26.77 4.78 -15.69
N LYS A 140 -26.50 5.79 -14.85
CA LYS A 140 -27.55 6.50 -14.10
C LYS A 140 -28.47 7.33 -15.00
N SER A 141 -27.96 7.84 -16.12
CA SER A 141 -28.74 8.68 -17.06
C SER A 141 -29.64 7.89 -18.01
N VAL A 142 -29.41 6.58 -18.20
CA VAL A 142 -30.25 5.69 -19.03
C VAL A 142 -31.41 5.06 -18.24
N SER A 143 -31.44 5.23 -16.92
CA SER A 143 -32.44 4.62 -16.03
C SER A 143 -33.67 5.50 -15.74
N TYR A 144 -33.93 6.54 -16.55
CA TYR A 144 -35.10 7.43 -16.45
C TYR A 144 -35.95 7.40 -17.72
#